data_AF-A0A654M1I3-F1
#
_entry.id   AF-A0A654M1I3-F1
#
_cell.length_a   1.000
_cell.length_b   1.000
_cell.length_c   1.000
_cell.angle_alpha   90.00
_cell.angle_beta   90.00
_cell.angle_gamma   90.00
#
_symmetry.space_group_name_H-M   'P 1'
#
loop_
_entity.id
_entity.type
_entity.pdbx_description
1 polymer ?
#
loop_
_entity_poly.entity_id
_entity_poly.type
_entity_poly.pdbx_seq_one_letter_code
_entity_poly.pdbx_strand_id
1 'polypeptide(L)'
;MGYLLFDQYLYSCFQKSLRILDLFSNKRFITYTLIPAIPLFLFTVMAVNPYLWIGSEIHHFYIELFAVIFSGVTAFYYILHARNLNDKFSLFIGIGFSVSALIDLLHVAVSYSLMENSDFLNYFIPQTWFAGRIFLSSMLLVAIAKYSSVFPEDLVSSKIDPSDTQGNKTVRNSPTLNVDQKKLVEKFQKTS
;
A
#
# COMPACT_ATOMS: atom_id res chain seq x y z
N MET A 1 41.56 26.37 15.98
CA MET A 1 41.13 25.05 15.46
C MET A 1 39.61 24.84 15.49
N GLY A 2 38.83 25.54 16.35
CA GLY A 2 37.37 25.37 16.42
C GLY A 2 36.53 26.00 15.29
N TYR A 3 37.00 27.08 14.65
CA TYR A 3 36.25 27.78 13.60
C TYR A 3 36.12 26.98 12.29
N LEU A 4 37.15 26.22 11.90
CA LEU A 4 37.13 25.40 10.69
C LEU A 4 36.17 24.20 10.78
N LEU A 5 35.98 23.65 11.99
CA LEU A 5 35.03 22.55 12.21
C LEU A 5 33.57 23.04 12.18
N PHE A 6 33.31 24.27 12.61
CA PHE A 6 31.97 24.84 12.62
C PHE A 6 31.46 25.15 11.21
N ASP A 7 32.30 25.75 10.35
CA ASP A 7 31.97 26.02 8.95
C ASP A 7 31.75 24.75 8.13
N GLN A 8 32.55 23.70 8.38
CA GLN A 8 32.39 22.42 7.69
C GLN A 8 31.08 21.71 8.09
N TYR A 9 30.65 21.85 9.35
CA TYR A 9 29.38 21.32 9.82
C TYR A 9 28.19 22.06 9.19
N LEU A 10 28.26 23.39 9.12
CA LEU A 10 27.25 24.26 8.54
C LEU A 10 27.10 24.04 7.03
N TYR A 11 28.22 23.88 6.31
CA TYR A 11 28.24 23.53 4.89
C TYR A 11 27.61 22.16 4.63
N SER A 12 27.92 21.14 5.45
CA SER A 12 27.29 19.82 5.29
C SER A 12 25.78 19.86 5.54
N CYS A 13 25.33 20.66 6.51
CA CYS A 13 23.91 20.83 6.84
C CYS A 13 23.17 21.58 5.72
N PHE A 14 23.81 22.61 5.14
CA PHE A 14 23.29 23.36 4.01
C PHE A 14 23.20 22.49 2.74
N GLN A 15 24.21 21.65 2.48
CA GLN A 15 24.18 20.71 1.37
C GLN A 15 23.09 19.63 1.55
N LYS A 16 22.87 19.16 2.79
CA LYS A 16 21.76 18.24 3.13
C LYS A 16 20.40 18.90 2.91
N SER A 17 20.25 20.17 3.29
CA SER A 17 19.05 20.98 3.05
C SER A 17 18.77 21.17 1.55
N LEU A 18 19.79 21.45 0.75
CA LEU A 18 19.68 21.55 -0.71
C LEU A 18 19.25 20.22 -1.36
N ARG A 19 19.72 19.08 -0.87
CA ARG A 19 19.25 17.76 -1.32
C ARG A 19 17.79 17.48 -0.96
N ILE A 20 17.31 18.00 0.18
CA ILE A 20 15.89 17.89 0.55
C ILE A 20 15.04 18.74 -0.39
N LEU A 21 15.49 19.95 -0.73
CA LEU A 21 14.84 20.83 -1.70
C LEU A 21 14.76 20.20 -3.11
N ASP A 22 15.79 19.46 -3.52
CA ASP A 22 15.80 18.73 -4.80
C ASP A 22 14.74 17.60 -4.84
N LEU A 23 14.46 16.99 -3.67
CA LEU A 23 13.40 15.99 -3.49
C LEU A 23 12.01 16.59 -3.70
N PHE A 24 11.80 17.85 -3.28
CA PHE A 24 10.58 18.62 -3.54
C PHE A 24 10.44 19.11 -4.98
N SER A 25 11.49 18.99 -5.82
CA SER A 25 11.45 19.34 -7.25
C SER A 25 10.98 18.17 -8.13
N ASN A 26 10.93 16.95 -7.58
CA ASN A 26 10.53 15.76 -8.33
C ASN A 26 9.00 15.70 -8.49
N LYS A 27 8.51 15.87 -9.73
CA LYS A 27 7.09 15.85 -10.08
C LYS A 27 6.35 14.59 -9.58
N ARG A 28 7.01 13.42 -9.56
CA ARG A 28 6.42 12.17 -9.04
C ARG A 28 6.21 12.23 -7.52
N PHE A 29 7.17 12.76 -6.78
CA PHE A 29 7.07 12.93 -5.33
C PHE A 29 5.97 13.93 -4.96
N ILE A 30 5.88 15.05 -5.67
CA ILE A 30 4.82 16.04 -5.43
C ILE A 30 3.44 15.42 -5.67
N THR A 31 3.22 14.78 -6.82
CA THR A 31 1.89 14.30 -7.20
C THR A 31 1.40 13.12 -6.35
N TYR A 32 2.26 12.15 -6.06
CA TYR A 32 1.84 10.91 -5.41
C TYR A 32 2.12 10.85 -3.90
N THR A 33 2.92 11.77 -3.36
CA THR A 33 3.24 11.80 -1.93
C THR A 33 2.81 13.10 -1.28
N LEU A 34 3.16 14.25 -1.85
CA LEU A 34 2.88 15.55 -1.23
C LEU A 34 1.40 15.94 -1.31
N ILE A 35 0.78 15.81 -2.48
CA ILE A 35 -0.66 16.13 -2.67
C ILE A 35 -1.55 15.30 -1.72
N PRO A 36 -1.42 13.97 -1.63
CA PRO A 36 -2.22 13.19 -0.68
C PRO A 36 -1.84 13.43 0.79
N ALA A 37 -0.63 13.93 1.10
CA ALA A 37 -0.24 14.26 2.47
C ALA A 37 -0.93 15.52 3.02
N ILE A 38 -1.32 16.47 2.17
CA ILE A 38 -2.01 17.72 2.58
C ILE A 38 -3.34 17.44 3.32
N PRO A 39 -4.29 16.66 2.78
CA PRO A 39 -5.52 16.34 3.51
C PRO A 39 -5.25 15.50 4.76
N LEU A 40 -4.26 14.59 4.75
CA LEU A 40 -3.86 13.85 5.95
C LEU A 40 -3.35 14.77 7.06
N PHE A 41 -2.57 15.78 6.71
CA PHE A 41 -2.08 16.77 7.67
C PHE A 41 -3.23 17.59 8.27
N LEU A 42 -4.21 17.99 7.44
CA LEU A 42 -5.41 18.66 7.92
C LEU A 42 -6.19 17.80 8.93
N PHE A 43 -6.40 16.52 8.64
CA PHE A 43 -7.03 15.58 9.59
C PHE A 43 -6.23 15.43 10.88
N THR A 44 -4.90 15.48 10.81
CA THR A 44 -4.03 15.42 11.98
C THR A 44 -4.22 16.64 12.89
N VAL A 45 -4.32 17.84 12.31
CA VAL A 45 -4.61 19.07 13.08
C VAL A 45 -6.00 19.01 13.70
N MET A 46 -7.00 18.50 12.96
CA MET A 46 -8.35 18.32 13.47
C MET A 46 -8.43 17.27 14.59
N ALA A 47 -7.57 16.25 14.57
CA ALA A 47 -7.49 15.19 15.58
C ALA A 47 -7.09 15.70 16.97
N VAL A 48 -6.45 16.87 17.07
CA VAL A 48 -5.99 17.45 18.35
C VAL A 48 -7.15 18.02 19.17
N ASN A 49 -8.29 18.35 18.55
CA ASN A 49 -9.42 18.96 19.27
C ASN A 49 -10.36 17.88 19.81
N PRO A 50 -10.34 17.56 21.12
CA PRO A 50 -11.14 16.47 21.70
C PRO A 50 -12.66 16.69 21.55
N TYR A 51 -13.12 17.93 21.39
CA TYR A 51 -14.53 18.25 21.23
C TYR A 51 -15.08 17.86 19.84
N LEU A 52 -14.22 17.68 18.84
CA LEU A 52 -14.63 17.24 17.50
C LEU A 52 -14.81 15.71 17.41
N TRP A 53 -14.33 14.95 18.40
CA TRP A 53 -14.25 13.48 18.37
C TRP A 53 -15.02 12.82 19.51
N ILE A 54 -16.02 13.50 20.07
CA ILE A 54 -16.99 12.89 20.98
C ILE A 54 -17.95 12.05 20.13
N GLY A 55 -17.50 10.87 19.72
CA GLY A 55 -18.32 9.84 19.13
C GLY A 55 -18.96 8.98 20.21
N SER A 56 -20.22 8.61 20.04
CA SER A 56 -20.85 7.59 20.90
C SER A 56 -20.13 6.25 20.73
N GLU A 57 -19.85 5.54 21.83
CA GLU A 57 -19.17 4.23 21.86
C GLU A 57 -19.85 3.20 20.92
N ILE A 58 -21.16 3.34 20.74
CA ILE A 58 -21.95 2.53 19.81
C ILE A 58 -21.51 2.70 18.35
N HIS A 59 -21.19 3.92 17.91
CA HIS A 59 -20.71 4.14 16.56
C HIS A 59 -19.31 3.57 16.35
N HIS A 60 -18.49 3.54 17.40
CA HIS A 60 -17.17 2.94 17.36
C HIS A 60 -17.25 1.44 17.08
N PHE A 61 -18.10 0.73 17.83
CA PHE A 61 -18.34 -0.71 17.65
C PHE A 61 -18.75 -1.07 16.21
N TYR A 62 -19.70 -0.34 15.62
CA TYR A 62 -20.14 -0.64 14.24
C TYR A 62 -19.05 -0.36 13.21
N ILE A 63 -18.28 0.72 13.36
CA ILE A 63 -17.18 1.04 12.45
C ILE A 63 -16.10 -0.04 12.52
N GLU A 64 -15.80 -0.57 13.71
CA GLU A 64 -14.86 -1.68 13.88
C GLU A 64 -15.38 -2.97 13.25
N LEU A 65 -16.67 -3.27 13.41
CA LEU A 65 -17.28 -4.42 12.74
C LEU A 65 -17.18 -4.32 11.22
N PHE A 66 -17.40 -3.13 10.65
CA PHE A 66 -17.17 -2.89 9.22
C PHE A 66 -15.69 -3.07 8.86
N ALA A 67 -14.77 -2.58 9.69
CA ALA A 67 -13.33 -2.75 9.46
C ALA A 67 -12.93 -4.24 9.42
N VAL A 68 -13.45 -5.06 10.33
CA VAL A 68 -13.25 -6.53 10.33
C VAL A 68 -13.72 -7.14 9.00
N ILE A 69 -14.93 -6.80 8.56
CA ILE A 69 -15.51 -7.34 7.32
C ILE A 69 -14.69 -6.94 6.11
N PHE A 70 -14.39 -5.64 5.95
CA PHE A 70 -13.63 -5.15 4.80
C PHE A 70 -12.19 -5.69 4.79
N SER A 71 -11.53 -5.72 5.95
CA SER A 71 -10.19 -6.27 6.09
C SER A 71 -10.17 -7.78 5.80
N GLY A 72 -11.16 -8.52 6.29
CA GLY A 72 -11.32 -9.94 6.02
C GLY A 72 -11.56 -10.26 4.55
N VAL A 73 -12.49 -9.55 3.89
CA VAL A 73 -12.73 -9.70 2.44
C VAL A 73 -11.46 -9.39 1.64
N THR A 74 -10.76 -8.32 2.00
CA THR A 74 -9.48 -7.94 1.38
C THR A 74 -8.43 -9.04 1.56
N ALA A 75 -8.30 -9.56 2.78
CA ALA A 75 -7.36 -10.64 3.09
C ALA A 75 -7.65 -11.90 2.25
N PHE A 76 -8.90 -12.36 2.22
CA PHE A 76 -9.29 -13.52 1.44
C PHE A 76 -9.06 -13.31 -0.06
N TYR A 77 -9.42 -12.13 -0.58
CA TYR A 77 -9.17 -11.77 -1.97
C TYR A 77 -7.68 -11.90 -2.32
N TYR A 78 -6.80 -11.26 -1.55
CA TYR A 78 -5.36 -11.28 -1.82
C TYR A 78 -4.71 -12.64 -1.60
N ILE A 79 -5.14 -13.42 -0.61
CA ILE A 79 -4.66 -14.80 -0.40
C ILE A 79 -5.07 -15.69 -1.58
N LEU A 80 -6.32 -15.60 -2.02
CA LEU A 80 -6.83 -16.39 -3.14
C LEU A 80 -6.13 -15.98 -4.45
N HIS A 81 -5.99 -14.67 -4.67
CA HIS A 81 -5.28 -14.11 -5.83
C HIS A 81 -3.81 -14.56 -5.87
N ALA A 82 -3.13 -14.52 -4.72
CA ALA A 82 -1.76 -14.99 -4.58
C ALA A 82 -1.61 -16.48 -4.89
N ARG A 83 -2.57 -17.32 -4.47
CA ARG A 83 -2.56 -18.76 -4.81
C ARG A 83 -2.77 -18.99 -6.30
N ASN A 84 -3.60 -18.19 -6.94
CA ASN A 84 -3.89 -18.34 -8.37
C ASN A 84 -2.75 -17.85 -9.27
N LEU A 85 -2.09 -16.75 -8.90
CA LEU A 85 -1.00 -16.15 -9.69
C LEU A 85 0.40 -16.48 -9.17
N ASN A 86 0.51 -17.23 -8.08
CA ASN A 86 1.75 -17.56 -7.37
C ASN A 86 2.61 -16.32 -7.01
N ASP A 87 1.94 -15.21 -6.70
CA ASP A 87 2.57 -13.93 -6.37
C ASP A 87 2.84 -13.79 -4.87
N LYS A 88 4.11 -13.57 -4.53
CA LYS A 88 4.58 -13.39 -3.15
C LYS A 88 4.18 -12.04 -2.56
N PHE A 89 4.01 -11.00 -3.39
CA PHE A 89 3.55 -9.69 -2.93
C PHE A 89 2.10 -9.77 -2.47
N SER A 90 1.21 -10.27 -3.32
CA SER A 90 -0.20 -10.48 -2.99
C SER A 90 -0.38 -11.38 -1.75
N LEU A 91 0.45 -12.41 -1.59
CA LEU A 91 0.42 -13.27 -0.40
C LEU A 91 0.76 -12.49 0.87
N PHE A 92 1.81 -11.67 0.81
CA PHE A 92 2.24 -10.83 1.92
C PHE A 92 1.16 -9.81 2.30
N ILE A 93 0.57 -9.13 1.31
CA ILE A 93 -0.55 -8.20 1.52
C ILE A 93 -1.74 -8.92 2.16
N GLY A 94 -2.12 -10.08 1.63
CA GLY A 94 -3.22 -10.88 2.15
C GLY A 94 -3.02 -11.34 3.59
N ILE A 95 -1.81 -11.77 3.96
CA ILE A 95 -1.48 -12.13 5.35
C ILE A 95 -1.58 -10.92 6.28
N GLY A 96 -1.07 -9.75 5.88
CA GLY A 96 -1.14 -8.57 6.73
C GLY A 96 -2.57 -8.07 6.97
N PHE A 97 -3.41 -8.06 5.93
CA PHE A 97 -4.84 -7.80 6.11
C PHE A 97 -5.52 -8.89 6.97
N SER A 98 -5.12 -10.15 6.85
CA SER A 98 -5.64 -11.22 7.71
C SER A 98 -5.32 -10.97 9.19
N VAL A 99 -4.09 -10.54 9.49
CA VAL A 99 -3.70 -10.19 10.86
C VAL A 99 -4.45 -8.95 11.35
N SER A 100 -4.59 -7.92 10.50
CA SER A 100 -5.40 -6.74 10.82
C SER A 100 -6.85 -7.11 11.15
N ALA A 101 -7.48 -7.98 10.34
CA ALA A 101 -8.83 -8.45 10.59
C ALA A 101 -8.95 -9.23 11.92
N LEU A 102 -7.92 -10.02 12.29
CA LEU A 102 -7.88 -10.71 13.58
C LEU A 102 -7.74 -9.76 14.76
N ILE A 103 -6.93 -8.71 14.64
CA ILE A 103 -6.79 -7.67 15.66
C ILE A 103 -8.13 -6.95 15.84
N ASP A 104 -8.77 -6.53 14.75
CA ASP A 104 -10.06 -5.85 14.79
C ASP A 104 -11.17 -6.78 15.34
N LEU A 105 -11.11 -8.09 15.04
CA LEU A 105 -12.05 -9.07 15.57
C LEU A 105 -11.86 -9.29 17.08
N LEU A 106 -10.60 -9.37 17.53
CA LEU A 106 -10.28 -9.43 18.96
C LEU A 106 -10.81 -8.18 19.67
N HIS A 107 -10.67 -7.02 19.04
CA HIS A 107 -11.20 -5.76 19.53
C HIS A 107 -12.70 -5.85 19.79
N VAL A 108 -13.48 -6.20 18.75
CA VAL A 108 -14.93 -6.36 18.83
C VAL A 108 -15.33 -7.40 19.88
N ALA A 109 -14.64 -8.54 19.93
CA ALA A 109 -14.96 -9.63 20.85
C ALA A 109 -14.72 -9.26 22.32
N VAL A 110 -13.60 -8.62 22.63
CA VAL A 110 -13.27 -8.15 23.98
C VAL A 110 -14.22 -7.04 24.42
N SER A 111 -14.50 -6.08 23.52
CA SER A 111 -15.45 -4.99 23.79
C SER A 111 -16.85 -5.52 24.10
N TYR A 112 -17.31 -6.55 23.39
CA TYR A 112 -18.60 -7.19 23.69
C TYR A 112 -18.58 -7.97 25.01
N SER A 113 -17.52 -8.74 25.28
CA SER A 113 -17.44 -9.60 26.47
C SER A 113 -17.24 -8.83 27.78
N LEU A 114 -16.65 -7.64 27.74
CA LEU A 114 -16.36 -6.82 28.92
C LEU A 114 -17.12 -5.49 28.91
N MET A 115 -18.26 -5.42 28.21
CA MET A 115 -19.07 -4.19 28.10
C MET A 115 -19.51 -3.63 29.45
N GLU A 116 -19.61 -4.47 30.49
CA GLU A 116 -19.94 -4.06 31.87
C GLU A 116 -18.76 -3.43 32.63
N ASN A 117 -17.52 -3.59 32.14
CA ASN A 117 -16.30 -3.03 32.75
C ASN A 117 -15.77 -1.83 31.94
N SER A 118 -16.47 -0.70 32.04
CA SER A 118 -16.17 0.54 31.29
C SER A 118 -14.74 1.06 31.48
N ASP A 119 -14.17 0.89 32.68
CA ASP A 119 -12.82 1.38 32.98
C ASP A 119 -11.75 0.63 32.18
N PHE A 120 -11.91 -0.69 31.99
CA PHE A 120 -10.97 -1.49 31.20
C PHE A 120 -11.09 -1.17 29.70
N LEU A 121 -12.31 -1.06 29.19
CA LEU A 121 -12.57 -0.76 27.77
C LEU A 121 -11.96 0.59 27.36
N ASN A 122 -12.04 1.61 28.23
CA ASN A 122 -11.48 2.94 27.97
C ASN A 122 -9.96 2.94 27.72
N TYR A 123 -9.22 1.97 28.26
CA TYR A 123 -7.79 1.80 27.99
C TYR A 123 -7.51 0.80 26.87
N PHE A 124 -8.25 -0.30 26.82
CA PHE A 124 -8.02 -1.38 25.85
C PHE A 124 -8.30 -0.93 24.41
N ILE A 125 -9.40 -0.20 24.19
CA ILE A 125 -9.86 0.21 22.87
C ILE A 125 -8.83 1.13 22.18
N PRO A 126 -8.40 2.27 22.78
CA PRO A 126 -7.44 3.15 22.12
C PRO A 126 -6.07 2.51 21.90
N GLN A 127 -5.62 1.66 22.83
CA GLN A 127 -4.30 1.02 22.76
C GLN A 127 -4.20 -0.01 21.63
N THR A 128 -5.20 -0.89 21.54
CA THR A 128 -5.23 -1.93 20.50
C THR A 128 -5.47 -1.34 19.12
N TRP A 129 -6.30 -0.29 19.02
CA TRP A 129 -6.47 0.47 17.79
C TRP A 129 -5.17 1.12 17.32
N PHE A 130 -4.45 1.79 18.23
CA PHE A 130 -3.15 2.39 17.93
C PHE A 130 -2.13 1.32 17.47
N ALA A 131 -2.03 0.21 18.21
CA ALA A 131 -1.14 -0.90 17.85
C ALA A 131 -1.48 -1.49 16.48
N GLY A 132 -2.77 -1.68 16.17
CA GLY A 132 -3.23 -2.18 14.88
C GLY A 132 -2.83 -1.29 13.70
N ARG A 133 -2.93 0.03 13.86
CA ARG A 133 -2.51 1.00 12.83
C ARG A 133 -0.99 1.01 12.65
N ILE A 134 -0.22 0.98 13.74
CA ILE A 134 1.25 0.88 13.66
C ILE A 134 1.68 -0.42 12.98
N PHE A 135 1.02 -1.54 13.30
CA PHE A 135 1.27 -2.82 12.64
C PHE A 135 1.03 -2.74 11.13
N LEU A 136 -0.15 -2.25 10.71
CA LEU A 136 -0.51 -2.16 9.30
C LEU A 136 0.41 -1.19 8.53
N SER A 137 0.76 -0.04 9.12
CA SER A 137 1.71 0.91 8.53
C SER A 137 3.11 0.31 8.39
N SER A 138 3.58 -0.41 9.40
CA SER A 138 4.90 -1.07 9.37
C SER A 138 4.92 -2.18 8.32
N MET A 139 3.84 -2.96 8.25
CA MET A 139 3.68 -4.02 7.25
C MET A 139 3.67 -3.45 5.83
N LEU A 140 2.94 -2.35 5.57
CA LEU A 140 2.95 -1.69 4.26
C LEU A 140 4.33 -1.11 3.93
N LEU A 141 5.04 -0.54 4.90
CA LEU A 141 6.41 -0.06 4.73
C LEU A 141 7.35 -1.20 4.29
N VAL A 142 7.25 -2.37 4.93
CA VAL A 142 7.99 -3.57 4.53
C VAL A 142 7.59 -4.03 3.13
N ALA A 143 6.31 -3.94 2.77
CA ALA A 143 5.84 -4.27 1.43
C ALA A 143 6.52 -3.37 0.38
N ILE A 144 6.54 -2.06 0.62
CA ILE A 144 7.18 -1.09 -0.26
C ILE A 144 8.68 -1.38 -0.33
N ALA A 145 9.38 -1.48 0.81
CA ALA A 145 10.83 -1.68 0.82
C ALA A 145 11.26 -2.97 0.11
N LYS A 146 10.51 -4.06 0.30
CA LYS A 146 10.87 -5.38 -0.24
C LYS A 146 10.45 -5.58 -1.70
N TYR A 147 9.34 -4.99 -2.11
CA TYR A 147 8.76 -5.23 -3.44
C TYR A 147 8.89 -4.02 -4.39
N SER A 148 9.33 -2.85 -3.92
CA SER A 148 9.61 -1.68 -4.79
C SER A 148 10.80 -1.92 -5.72
N SER A 149 11.77 -2.77 -5.35
CA SER A 149 12.91 -3.10 -6.21
C SER A 149 12.59 -4.14 -7.29
N VAL A 150 11.37 -4.67 -7.30
CA VAL A 150 10.91 -5.71 -8.25
C VAL A 150 10.27 -5.10 -9.51
N PHE A 151 10.23 -3.77 -9.62
CA PHE A 151 9.89 -3.08 -10.86
C PHE A 151 11.19 -2.72 -11.61
N PRO A 152 11.72 -3.58 -12.49
CA PRO A 152 12.77 -3.15 -13.41
C PRO A 152 12.21 -2.04 -14.29
N GLU A 153 12.79 -0.85 -14.20
CA GLU A 153 12.52 0.29 -15.11
C GLU A 153 12.80 -0.08 -16.59
N ASP A 154 13.50 -1.21 -16.82
CA ASP A 154 13.91 -1.71 -18.12
C ASP A 154 12.79 -2.27 -19.01
N LEU A 155 11.57 -2.51 -18.47
CA LEU A 155 10.43 -2.99 -19.27
C LEU A 155 9.48 -1.89 -19.77
N VAL A 156 9.66 -0.64 -19.34
CA VAL A 156 8.83 0.49 -19.79
C VAL A 156 9.54 1.33 -20.86
N SER A 157 10.88 1.26 -20.96
CA SER A 157 11.62 2.05 -21.95
C SER A 157 11.86 1.35 -23.30
N SER A 158 11.52 0.07 -23.48
CA SER A 158 11.81 -0.67 -24.73
C SER A 158 10.69 -0.59 -25.80
N LYS A 159 9.72 0.32 -25.66
CA LYS A 159 8.62 0.49 -26.63
C LYS A 159 8.34 1.94 -27.03
N ILE A 160 9.38 2.77 -27.07
CA ILE A 160 9.34 4.01 -27.85
C ILE A 160 10.59 4.04 -28.71
N ASP A 161 10.51 3.38 -29.87
CA ASP A 161 11.41 3.66 -31.00
C ASP A 161 10.95 4.97 -31.64
N PRO A 162 11.77 6.04 -31.65
CA PRO A 162 11.46 7.26 -32.37
C PRO A 162 12.01 7.16 -33.80
N SER A 163 11.51 6.21 -34.59
CA SER A 163 11.76 6.21 -36.03
C SER A 163 10.57 5.63 -36.79
N ASP A 164 9.47 6.37 -36.84
CA ASP A 164 8.53 6.21 -37.96
C ASP A 164 7.77 7.51 -38.22
N THR A 165 8.50 8.49 -38.76
CA THR A 165 7.89 9.59 -39.51
C THR A 165 7.97 9.23 -40.99
N GLN A 166 6.78 9.01 -41.58
CA GLN A 166 6.44 8.84 -43.00
C GLN A 166 6.29 7.41 -43.57
N GLY A 167 5.03 7.01 -43.72
CA GLY A 167 4.49 6.74 -45.06
C GLY A 167 4.21 5.28 -45.44
N ASN A 168 2.98 5.06 -45.92
CA ASN A 168 2.46 3.98 -46.78
C ASN A 168 1.86 2.69 -46.17
N LYS A 169 0.52 2.65 -46.23
CA LYS A 169 -0.34 1.65 -46.88
C LYS A 169 0.00 0.15 -46.79
N THR A 170 -0.94 -0.55 -46.13
CA THR A 170 -1.48 -1.89 -46.47
C THR A 170 -0.57 -3.11 -46.25
N VAL A 171 -0.94 -3.98 -45.30
CA VAL A 171 -1.37 -5.39 -45.52
C VAL A 171 -1.53 -6.08 -44.15
N ARG A 172 -2.70 -6.68 -43.99
CA ARG A 172 -3.16 -7.57 -42.92
C ARG A 172 -2.16 -8.72 -42.68
N ASN A 173 -1.67 -8.89 -41.45
CA ASN A 173 -1.11 -10.17 -40.98
C ASN A 173 -1.57 -10.46 -39.56
N SER A 174 -2.27 -11.60 -39.42
CA SER A 174 -2.77 -12.17 -38.18
C SER A 174 -1.64 -12.51 -37.20
N PRO A 175 -1.88 -12.46 -35.87
CA PRO A 175 -0.87 -12.81 -34.90
C PRO A 175 -0.55 -14.31 -34.98
N THR A 176 0.74 -14.61 -35.14
CA THR A 176 1.32 -15.94 -35.12
C THR A 176 1.06 -16.62 -33.78
N LEU A 177 0.37 -17.77 -33.83
CA LEU A 177 0.10 -18.62 -32.69
C LEU A 177 1.42 -19.13 -32.07
N ASN A 178 1.51 -19.00 -30.74
CA ASN A 178 2.57 -19.60 -29.93
C ASN A 178 2.53 -21.15 -30.07
N VAL A 179 3.71 -21.77 -30.20
CA VAL A 179 3.93 -23.20 -30.52
C VAL A 179 3.19 -24.15 -29.56
N ASP A 180 2.93 -23.71 -28.33
CA ASP A 180 2.19 -24.48 -27.33
C ASP A 180 0.68 -24.59 -27.62
N GLN A 181 0.06 -23.60 -28.27
CA GLN A 181 -1.35 -23.70 -28.68
C GLN A 181 -1.55 -24.64 -29.86
N LYS A 182 -0.59 -24.74 -30.79
CA LYS A 182 -0.68 -25.68 -31.91
C LYS A 182 -0.68 -27.13 -31.45
N LYS A 183 0.11 -27.44 -30.40
CA LYS A 183 0.17 -28.78 -29.79
C LYS A 183 -1.12 -29.17 -29.06
N LEU A 184 -1.83 -28.18 -28.48
CA LEU A 184 -3.13 -28.40 -27.84
C LEU A 184 -4.23 -28.65 -28.88
N VAL A 185 -4.27 -27.89 -29.97
CA VAL A 185 -5.28 -28.06 -31.03
C VAL A 185 -5.14 -29.41 -31.74
N GLU A 186 -3.92 -29.86 -32.05
CA GLU A 186 -3.69 -31.19 -32.64
C GLU A 186 -4.08 -32.34 -31.71
N LYS A 187 -4.00 -32.15 -30.39
CA LYS A 187 -4.40 -33.17 -29.40
C LYS A 187 -5.92 -33.31 -29.30
N PHE A 188 -6.68 -32.21 -29.46
CA PHE A 188 -8.14 -32.26 -29.44
C PHE A 188 -8.75 -32.80 -30.74
N GLN A 189 -8.10 -32.64 -31.89
CA GLN A 189 -8.60 -33.17 -33.17
C GLN A 189 -8.44 -34.69 -33.35
N LYS A 190 -7.60 -35.36 -32.56
CA LYS A 190 -7.41 -36.82 -32.61
C LYS A 190 -8.36 -37.63 -31.73
N THR A 191 -9.30 -36.97 -31.03
CA THR A 191 -10.20 -37.64 -30.07
C THR A 191 -11.69 -37.42 -30.38
N SER A 192 -12.03 -37.12 -31.63
CA SER A 192 -13.41 -37.16 -32.14
C SER A 192 -13.51 -38.10 -33.33
#